data_AF-A0A7X2XW59-F1
#
_entry.id   AF-A0A7X2XW59-F1
#
_cell.length_a   1.000
_cell.length_b   1.000
_cell.length_c   1.000
_cell.angle_alpha   90.00
_cell.angle_beta   90.00
_cell.angle_gamma   90.00
#
_symmetry.space_group_name_H-M   'P 1'
#
loop_
_entity.id
_entity.type
_entity.pdbx_description
1 polymer ?
#
loop_
_entity_poly.entity_id
_entity_poly.type
_entity_poly.pdbx_seq_one_letter_code
_entity_poly.pdbx_strand_id
1 'polypeptide(L)'
;MKKSLITGLIVVCSFAFSTVAQAATYHVAQSKLPSWRFSCNVVIKGDKITAVKKLSIKPIIGSISSPAVKISGGDAHIRFAKHIKTLAYNQSIKISVSKSKVYVTTN
;
A
#
# COMPACT_ATOMS: atom_id res chain seq x y z
N MET A 1 -2.61 -5.08 54.04
CA MET A 1 -3.23 -4.24 52.98
C MET A 1 -2.26 -3.72 51.90
N LYS A 2 -0.97 -4.12 51.85
CA LYS A 2 0.01 -3.59 50.87
C LYS A 2 0.01 -4.25 49.48
N LYS A 3 -0.53 -5.47 49.35
CA LYS A 3 -0.46 -6.26 48.11
C LYS A 3 -1.41 -5.77 47.00
N SER A 4 -2.57 -5.19 47.35
CA SER A 4 -3.58 -4.76 46.38
C SER A 4 -3.15 -3.54 45.55
N LEU A 5 -2.36 -2.64 46.14
CA LEU A 5 -1.88 -1.42 45.46
C LEU A 5 -0.87 -1.74 44.36
N ILE A 6 -0.03 -2.76 44.55
CA ILE A 6 1.01 -3.14 43.59
C ILE A 6 0.38 -3.78 42.35
N THR A 7 -0.64 -4.62 42.53
CA THR A 7 -1.36 -5.25 41.41
C THR A 7 -2.11 -4.22 40.56
N GLY A 8 -2.74 -3.22 41.19
CA GLY A 8 -3.42 -2.13 40.47
C GLY A 8 -2.45 -1.28 39.62
N LEU A 9 -1.26 -0.99 40.16
CA LEU A 9 -0.25 -0.18 39.46
C LEU A 9 0.32 -0.89 38.21
N ILE A 10 0.53 -2.21 38.29
CA ILE A 10 1.01 -3.02 37.15
C ILE A 10 -0.02 -3.06 36.02
N VAL A 11 -1.31 -3.20 36.36
CA VAL A 11 -2.38 -3.21 35.35
C VAL A 11 -2.47 -1.86 34.64
N VAL A 12 -2.38 -0.74 35.38
CA VAL A 12 -2.42 0.61 34.79
C VAL A 12 -1.20 0.88 33.89
N CYS A 13 0.01 0.46 34.27
CA CYS A 13 1.19 0.60 33.41
C CYS A 13 1.10 -0.25 32.14
N SER A 14 0.46 -1.43 32.19
CA SER A 14 0.29 -2.31 31.02
C SER A 14 -0.57 -1.66 29.93
N PHE A 15 -1.59 -0.87 30.31
CA PHE A 15 -2.42 -0.12 29.37
C PHE A 15 -1.75 1.17 28.84
N ALA A 16 -0.69 1.65 29.50
CA ALA A 16 0.04 2.86 29.09
C ALA A 16 1.07 2.60 27.96
N PHE A 17 1.40 1.33 27.70
CA PHE A 17 2.19 0.96 26.52
C PHE A 17 1.29 0.98 25.28
N SER A 18 1.00 2.19 24.81
CA SER A 18 0.41 2.43 23.50
C SER A 18 1.17 1.62 22.45
N THR A 19 0.46 0.78 21.72
CA THR A 19 1.04 -0.03 20.63
C THR A 19 1.56 0.92 19.56
N VAL A 20 2.88 1.09 19.49
CA VAL A 20 3.50 1.97 18.50
C VAL A 20 3.43 1.27 17.15
N ALA A 21 2.58 1.73 16.24
CA ALA A 21 2.48 1.18 14.89
C ALA A 21 3.81 1.42 14.14
N GLN A 22 4.63 0.37 14.06
CA GLN A 22 5.88 0.38 13.32
C GLN A 22 5.60 0.49 11.82
N ALA A 23 6.47 1.19 11.10
CA ALA A 23 6.37 1.26 9.65
C ALA A 23 6.71 -0.11 9.04
N ALA A 24 5.84 -0.61 8.17
CA ALA A 24 6.05 -1.86 7.46
C ALA A 24 6.22 -1.59 5.96
N THR A 25 7.06 -2.37 5.29
CA THR A 25 7.20 -2.31 3.84
C THR A 25 6.67 -3.59 3.23
N TYR A 26 5.69 -3.47 2.33
CA TYR A 26 5.11 -4.60 1.61
C TYR A 26 5.54 -4.55 0.15
N HIS A 27 5.89 -5.72 -0.39
CA HIS A 27 6.01 -5.89 -1.82
C HIS A 27 4.64 -6.21 -2.41
N VAL A 28 4.20 -5.44 -3.39
CA VAL A 28 2.93 -5.62 -4.07
C VAL A 28 3.23 -5.97 -5.52
N ALA A 29 2.72 -7.10 -5.99
CA ALA A 29 2.79 -7.52 -7.38
C ALA A 29 1.39 -7.87 -7.87
N GLN A 30 1.05 -7.41 -9.08
CA GLN A 30 -0.24 -7.67 -9.73
C GLN A 30 0.00 -7.84 -11.22
N SER A 31 -0.83 -8.66 -11.87
CA SER A 31 -0.85 -8.74 -13.33
C SER A 31 -2.27 -8.78 -13.83
N LYS A 32 -2.54 -8.06 -14.92
CA LYS A 32 -3.78 -8.17 -15.69
C LYS A 32 -3.41 -8.82 -17.01
N LEU A 33 -3.61 -10.12 -17.15
CA LEU A 33 -3.33 -10.87 -18.37
C LEU A 33 -4.46 -10.67 -19.40
N PRO A 34 -4.19 -10.56 -20.70
CA PRO A 34 -2.87 -10.53 -21.38
C PRO A 34 -2.27 -9.12 -21.50
N SER A 35 -2.55 -8.22 -20.54
CA SER A 35 -2.29 -6.79 -20.66
C SER A 35 -0.91 -6.34 -20.13
N TRP A 36 -0.68 -6.41 -18.81
CA TRP A 36 0.50 -5.83 -18.16
C TRP A 36 0.82 -6.54 -16.85
N ARG A 37 2.06 -6.35 -16.38
CA ARG A 37 2.56 -6.77 -15.07
C ARG A 37 3.02 -5.54 -14.28
N PHE A 38 2.75 -5.56 -12.98
CA PHE A 38 2.99 -4.47 -12.05
C PHE A 38 3.71 -5.01 -10.83
N SER A 39 4.70 -4.26 -10.34
CA SER A 39 5.23 -4.45 -9.00
C SER A 39 5.70 -3.14 -8.39
N CYS A 40 5.61 -3.03 -7.06
CA CYS A 40 6.19 -1.93 -6.29
C CYS A 40 6.39 -2.34 -4.84
N ASN A 41 7.08 -1.50 -4.08
CA ASN A 41 7.12 -1.57 -2.63
C ASN A 41 6.28 -0.43 -2.06
N VAL A 42 5.37 -0.73 -1.13
CA VAL A 42 4.61 0.28 -0.39
C VAL A 42 5.08 0.33 1.05
N VAL A 43 5.32 1.53 1.56
CA VAL A 43 5.61 1.76 2.98
C VAL A 43 4.31 2.18 3.66
N ILE A 44 3.97 1.49 4.74
CA ILE A 44 2.72 1.65 5.48
C ILE A 44 3.07 2.06 6.91
N LYS A 45 2.33 3.01 7.48
CA LYS A 45 2.36 3.36 8.91
C LYS A 45 0.92 3.39 9.42
N GLY A 46 0.56 2.45 10.30
CA GLY A 46 -0.85 2.22 10.67
C GLY A 46 -1.67 1.78 9.45
N ASP A 47 -2.81 2.43 9.19
CA ASP A 47 -3.67 2.15 8.03
C ASP A 47 -3.39 3.08 6.83
N LYS A 48 -2.21 3.70 6.76
CA LYS A 48 -1.88 4.67 5.71
C LYS A 48 -0.62 4.31 4.96
N ILE A 49 -0.67 4.39 3.64
CA ILE A 49 0.50 4.35 2.77
C ILE A 49 1.20 5.71 2.83
N THR A 50 2.49 5.69 3.13
CA THR A 50 3.32 6.89 3.26
C THR A 50 4.30 7.04 2.10
N ALA A 51 4.66 5.94 1.43
CA ALA A 51 5.52 5.98 0.26
C ALA A 51 5.29 4.79 -0.68
N VAL A 52 5.57 5.01 -1.96
CA VAL A 52 5.70 3.95 -2.97
C VAL A 52 7.11 4.03 -3.55
N LYS A 53 7.79 2.88 -3.61
CA LYS A 53 9.17 2.76 -4.06
C LYS A 53 9.28 1.65 -5.11
N LYS A 54 10.34 1.71 -5.92
CA LYS A 54 10.68 0.67 -6.91
C LYS A 54 9.49 0.30 -7.82
N LEU A 55 8.73 1.30 -8.27
CA LEU A 55 7.62 1.09 -9.19
C LEU A 55 8.15 0.50 -10.51
N SER A 56 7.59 -0.63 -10.92
CA SER A 56 7.85 -1.26 -12.20
C SER A 56 6.53 -1.66 -12.83
N ILE A 57 6.24 -1.12 -14.02
CA ILE A 57 5.09 -1.50 -14.81
C ILE A 57 5.60 -1.94 -16.18
N LYS A 58 5.34 -3.19 -16.54
CA LYS A 58 5.82 -3.79 -17.80
C LYS A 58 4.62 -4.21 -18.65
N PRO A 59 4.55 -3.77 -19.92
CA PRO A 59 3.56 -4.31 -20.85
C PRO A 59 3.86 -5.79 -21.10
N ILE A 60 2.81 -6.58 -21.33
CA ILE A 60 2.96 -7.91 -21.95
C ILE A 60 2.90 -7.76 -23.48
N ILE A 61 2.02 -6.87 -23.95
CA ILE A 61 1.90 -6.46 -25.36
C ILE A 61 1.84 -4.93 -25.41
N GLY A 62 2.54 -4.35 -26.39
CA GLY A 62 2.56 -2.91 -26.63
C GLY A 62 3.55 -2.17 -25.73
N SER A 63 3.24 -0.92 -25.36
CA SER A 63 4.10 -0.09 -24.52
C SER A 63 3.33 0.54 -23.34
N ILE A 64 4.07 1.00 -22.34
CA ILE A 64 3.54 1.78 -21.22
C ILE A 64 4.25 3.13 -21.18
N SER A 65 3.50 4.18 -20.88
CA SER A 65 4.02 5.55 -20.76
C SER A 65 3.37 6.29 -19.59
N SER A 66 4.02 7.38 -19.19
CA SER A 66 3.54 8.29 -18.15
C SER A 66 3.14 7.62 -16.83
N PRO A 67 3.95 6.70 -16.27
CA PRO A 67 3.66 6.15 -14.94
C PRO A 67 3.76 7.25 -13.90
N ALA A 68 2.65 7.53 -13.22
CA ALA A 68 2.56 8.54 -12.17
C ALA A 68 2.02 7.90 -10.89
N VAL A 69 2.61 8.27 -9.75
CA VAL A 69 2.15 7.86 -8.42
C VAL A 69 1.65 9.08 -7.67
N LYS A 70 0.47 8.97 -7.07
CA LYS A 70 -0.08 9.95 -6.15
C LYS A 70 -0.52 9.25 -4.87
N ILE A 71 -0.12 9.77 -3.72
CA ILE A 71 -0.63 9.33 -2.42
C ILE A 71 -1.69 10.33 -1.97
N SER A 72 -2.88 9.85 -1.64
CA SER A 72 -4.02 10.69 -1.26
C SER A 72 -4.92 9.94 -0.29
N GLY A 73 -5.33 10.57 0.81
CA GLY A 73 -6.23 9.95 1.79
C GLY A 73 -5.66 8.72 2.51
N GLY A 74 -4.35 8.46 2.41
CA GLY A 74 -3.71 7.24 2.92
C GLY A 74 -3.60 6.11 1.89
N ASP A 75 -4.13 6.29 0.68
CA ASP A 75 -4.06 5.33 -0.41
C ASP A 75 -3.01 5.75 -1.45
N ALA A 76 -2.46 4.78 -2.18
CA ALA A 76 -1.59 5.03 -3.33
C ALA A 76 -2.36 4.80 -4.63
N HIS A 77 -2.35 5.80 -5.50
CA HIS A 77 -2.94 5.78 -6.81
C HIS A 77 -1.84 5.82 -7.85
N ILE A 78 -1.71 4.77 -8.65
CA ILE A 78 -0.79 4.68 -9.77
C ILE A 78 -1.59 4.80 -11.05
N ARG A 79 -1.21 5.69 -11.94
CA ARG A 79 -1.82 5.89 -13.26
C ARG A 79 -0.77 5.72 -14.34
N PHE A 80 -1.17 5.14 -15.46
CA PHE A 80 -0.30 4.99 -16.63
C PHE A 80 -1.15 4.86 -17.89
N ALA A 81 -0.57 5.22 -19.04
CA ALA A 81 -1.17 4.98 -20.34
C ALA A 81 -0.54 3.74 -20.97
N LYS A 82 -1.38 2.79 -21.38
CA LYS A 82 -0.98 1.62 -22.15
C LYS A 82 -1.29 1.86 -23.63
N HIS A 83 -0.33 1.58 -24.50
CA HIS A 83 -0.49 1.70 -25.94
C HIS A 83 -0.47 0.33 -26.59
N ILE A 84 -1.46 0.04 -27.43
CA ILE A 84 -1.47 -1.13 -28.31
C ILE A 84 -1.75 -0.63 -29.73
N LYS A 85 -0.77 -0.76 -30.62
CA LYS A 85 -0.81 -0.15 -31.95
C LYS A 85 -1.07 1.37 -31.82
N THR A 86 -2.12 1.88 -32.45
CA THR A 86 -2.52 3.31 -32.40
C THR A 86 -3.47 3.65 -31.25
N LEU A 87 -3.89 2.66 -30.45
CA LEU A 87 -4.86 2.86 -29.37
C LEU A 87 -4.15 3.08 -28.03
N ALA A 88 -4.56 4.14 -27.32
CA ALA A 88 -4.10 4.47 -25.98
C ALA A 88 -5.21 4.22 -24.94
N TYR A 89 -4.88 3.47 -23.89
CA TYR A 89 -5.78 3.13 -22.79
C TYR A 89 -5.23 3.67 -21.49
N ASN A 90 -6.00 4.52 -20.82
CA ASN A 90 -5.67 4.96 -19.47
C ASN A 90 -5.98 3.84 -18.48
N GLN A 91 -5.00 3.53 -17.64
CA GLN A 91 -5.10 2.50 -16.63
C GLN A 91 -4.78 3.09 -15.27
N SER A 92 -5.42 2.56 -14.24
CA SER A 92 -5.19 2.96 -12.87
C SER A 92 -5.13 1.76 -11.94
N ILE A 93 -4.23 1.85 -10.97
CA ILE A 93 -4.10 0.91 -9.87
C ILE A 93 -4.26 1.70 -8.58
N LYS A 94 -5.14 1.25 -7.71
CA LYS A 94 -5.29 1.76 -6.35
C LYS A 94 -4.76 0.71 -5.39
N ILE A 95 -3.86 1.12 -4.51
CA ILE A 95 -3.42 0.33 -3.35
C ILE A 95 -3.96 1.02 -2.11
N SER A 96 -4.70 0.28 -1.29
CA SER A 96 -5.26 0.78 -0.03
C SER A 96 -4.96 -0.18 1.11
N VAL A 97 -4.91 0.37 2.32
CA VAL A 97 -4.68 -0.38 3.54
C VAL A 97 -5.88 -0.21 4.44
N SER A 98 -6.44 -1.31 4.90
CA SER A 98 -7.56 -1.27 5.85
C SER A 98 -7.51 -2.48 6.75
N LYS A 99 -7.60 -2.26 8.06
CA LYS A 99 -7.63 -3.34 9.07
C LYS A 99 -6.44 -4.30 8.89
N SER A 100 -5.24 -3.73 8.72
CA SER A 100 -4.00 -4.48 8.48
C SER A 100 -3.95 -5.34 7.22
N LYS A 101 -4.84 -5.10 6.24
CA LYS A 101 -4.86 -5.78 4.94
C LYS A 101 -4.53 -4.81 3.83
N VAL A 102 -3.75 -5.29 2.86
CA VAL A 102 -3.43 -4.54 1.63
C VAL A 102 -4.38 -4.99 0.52
N TYR A 103 -5.05 -4.03 -0.10
CA TYR A 103 -5.96 -4.25 -1.21
C TYR A 103 -5.40 -3.59 -2.47
N VAL A 104 -5.53 -4.28 -3.60
CA VAL A 104 -5.10 -3.79 -4.91
C VAL A 104 -6.30 -3.84 -5.85
N THR A 105 -6.69 -2.69 -6.37
CA THR A 105 -7.80 -2.56 -7.33
C THR A 105 -7.27 -1.98 -8.64
N THR A 106 -7.78 -2.45 -9.77
CA THR A 106 -7.32 -2.03 -11.10
C THR A 106 -8.50 -1.64 -11.98
N ASN A 107 -8.40 -0.52 -12.69
CA ASN A 107 -9.34 -0.10 -13.75
C ASN A 107 -8.55 0.14 -15.05
#